data_AF-A0AAW4TWH1-F1
#
_entry.id   AF-A0AAW4TWH1-F1
#
_cell.length_a   1.000
_cell.length_b   1.000
_cell.length_c   1.000
_cell.angle_alpha   90.00
_cell.angle_beta   90.00
_cell.angle_gamma   90.00
#
_symmetry.space_group_name_H-M   'P 1'
#
loop_
_entity.id
_entity.type
_entity.pdbx_description
1 polymer ?
#
loop_
_entity_poly.entity_id
_entity_poly.type
_entity_poly.pdbx_seq_one_letter_code
_entity_poly.pdbx_strand_id
1 'polypeptide(L)'
;MSIDADKQEKYRQIMERVVIPESVRQANSPEEIERRLRKPLAPGQVWTVVDDDEFCHVVIQSVHEDPRIVTVVPMSLDLESETPDSLVLMTGGIEGLPSIAWPDLAKDIPTRVLCKPLGMIDKQRFALIANNMPGENFSVYRGRELDEFGFLPEMKRERIDDFLYDCSMQCNLLTTLPSISDRRDGQKIQVRICRFLMEQCGMSRSDAEAASERSTQLNKETLEKLLTSGFEVDDLKKAELLPESLLCEIELPIVRETVEAYAQENPQNADPYVSLAQEAYGLAARHAKSHFGDWAAEIRKVRIRHHV
;
A
#
# COMPACT_ATOMS: atom_id res chain seq x y z
N MET A 1 23.09 3.86 -11.95
CA MET A 1 22.47 4.70 -12.99
C MET A 1 20.97 4.45 -12.92
N SER A 2 20.21 5.54 -12.83
CA SER A 2 18.85 5.60 -12.29
C SER A 2 17.80 5.11 -13.28
N ILE A 3 17.37 3.85 -13.11
CA ILE A 3 16.28 3.25 -13.87
C ILE A 3 14.93 3.95 -13.57
N ASP A 4 14.76 4.51 -12.36
CA ASP A 4 13.51 5.18 -11.94
C ASP A 4 13.32 6.60 -12.47
N ALA A 5 14.39 7.40 -12.59
CA ALA A 5 14.30 8.70 -13.27
C ALA A 5 13.87 8.53 -14.74
N ASP A 6 14.34 7.47 -15.40
CA ASP A 6 13.91 7.11 -16.74
C ASP A 6 12.45 6.63 -16.78
N LYS A 7 11.94 5.96 -15.73
CA LYS A 7 10.51 5.57 -15.60
C LYS A 7 9.59 6.78 -15.42
N GLN A 8 9.95 7.72 -14.55
CA GLN A 8 9.19 8.97 -14.38
C GLN A 8 9.25 9.85 -15.63
N GLU A 9 10.40 9.88 -16.32
CA GLU A 9 10.57 10.62 -17.57
C GLU A 9 9.77 9.98 -18.72
N LYS A 10 9.70 8.65 -18.81
CA LYS A 10 8.83 7.95 -19.77
C LYS A 10 7.35 8.22 -19.50
N TYR A 11 6.92 8.17 -18.24
CA TYR A 11 5.55 8.52 -17.84
C TYR A 11 5.23 9.98 -18.23
N ARG A 12 6.18 10.89 -18.01
CA ARG A 12 6.09 12.31 -18.42
C ARG A 12 5.97 12.44 -19.95
N GLN A 13 6.78 11.72 -20.73
CA GLN A 13 6.75 11.73 -22.19
C GLN A 13 5.46 11.12 -22.79
N ILE A 14 4.86 10.13 -22.13
CA ILE A 14 3.56 9.55 -22.53
C ILE A 14 2.44 10.57 -22.25
N MET A 15 2.49 11.25 -21.11
CA MET A 15 1.54 12.30 -20.74
C MET A 15 1.66 13.56 -21.62
N GLU A 16 2.85 13.89 -22.14
CA GLU A 16 3.07 15.03 -23.05
C GLU A 16 2.47 14.82 -24.46
N ARG A 17 2.26 13.58 -24.89
CA ARG A 17 1.72 13.25 -26.21
C ARG A 17 0.19 13.23 -26.29
N VAL A 18 -0.49 13.26 -25.15
CA VAL A 18 -1.95 13.38 -25.07
C VAL A 18 -2.28 14.85 -24.87
N VAL A 19 -3.28 15.38 -25.59
CA VAL A 19 -3.84 16.71 -25.29
C VAL A 19 -4.64 16.57 -24.00
N ILE A 20 -3.93 16.57 -22.87
CA ILE A 20 -4.50 16.48 -21.54
C ILE A 20 -5.19 17.82 -21.26
N PRO A 21 -6.52 17.83 -21.04
CA PRO A 21 -7.24 19.05 -20.68
C PRO A 21 -6.56 19.74 -19.49
N GLU A 22 -6.56 21.07 -19.46
CA GLU A 22 -5.84 21.82 -18.42
C GLU A 22 -6.37 21.53 -17.01
N SER A 23 -7.66 21.17 -16.90
CA SER A 23 -8.27 20.64 -15.67
C SER A 23 -7.61 19.34 -15.20
N VAL A 24 -7.20 18.47 -16.12
CA VAL A 24 -6.49 17.22 -15.83
C VAL A 24 -5.02 17.47 -15.50
N ARG A 25 -4.37 18.48 -16.11
CA ARG A 25 -3.01 18.89 -15.71
C ARG A 25 -2.96 19.44 -14.30
N GLN A 26 -3.90 20.31 -13.92
CA GLN A 26 -3.98 20.86 -12.57
C GLN A 26 -4.30 19.77 -11.53
N ALA A 27 -5.19 18.83 -11.86
CA ALA A 27 -5.50 17.67 -11.04
C ALA A 27 -4.29 16.74 -10.80
N ASN A 28 -3.29 16.80 -11.68
CA ASN A 28 -2.07 16.01 -11.64
C ASN A 28 -0.84 16.79 -11.14
N SER A 29 -1.05 17.99 -10.57
CA SER A 29 0.03 18.71 -9.88
C SER A 29 0.51 17.95 -8.64
N PRO A 30 1.81 18.00 -8.30
CA PRO A 30 2.36 17.30 -7.12
C PRO A 30 1.62 17.66 -5.82
N GLU A 31 1.26 18.93 -5.66
CA GLU A 31 0.54 19.45 -4.49
C GLU A 31 -0.87 18.85 -4.37
N GLU A 32 -1.58 18.71 -5.49
CA GLU A 32 -2.91 18.11 -5.52
C GLU A 32 -2.86 16.60 -5.27
N ILE A 33 -1.85 15.92 -5.83
CA ILE A 33 -1.59 14.50 -5.58
C ILE A 33 -1.29 14.27 -4.09
N GLU A 34 -0.39 15.06 -3.48
CA GLU A 34 -0.08 14.96 -2.06
C GLU A 34 -1.33 15.22 -1.20
N ARG A 35 -2.14 16.21 -1.56
CA ARG A 35 -3.42 16.49 -0.88
C ARG A 35 -4.37 15.30 -0.94
N ARG A 36 -4.44 14.60 -2.08
CA ARG A 36 -5.30 13.41 -2.26
C ARG A 36 -4.76 12.20 -1.52
N LEU A 37 -3.44 11.98 -1.52
CA LEU A 37 -2.77 10.90 -0.79
C LEU A 37 -3.02 10.96 0.72
N ARG A 38 -3.29 12.15 1.27
CA ARG A 38 -3.64 12.34 2.69
C ARG A 38 -5.11 11.99 3.01
N LYS A 39 -5.97 11.80 2.01
CA LYS A 39 -7.37 11.42 2.24
C LYS A 39 -7.45 9.92 2.52
N PRO A 40 -8.33 9.48 3.43
CA PRO A 40 -8.59 8.07 3.63
C PRO A 40 -9.03 7.38 2.33
N LEU A 41 -8.68 6.10 2.19
CA LEU A 41 -9.18 5.27 1.10
C LEU A 41 -10.69 5.08 1.24
N ALA A 42 -11.40 5.13 0.13
CA ALA A 42 -12.85 5.04 0.13
C ALA A 42 -13.41 4.44 -1.18
N PRO A 43 -14.57 3.76 -1.12
CA PRO A 43 -15.29 3.33 -2.31
C PRO A 43 -15.54 4.46 -3.31
N GLY A 44 -15.38 4.15 -4.60
CA GLY A 44 -15.53 5.10 -5.71
C GLY A 44 -14.27 5.92 -6.01
N GLN A 45 -13.21 5.82 -5.22
CA GLN A 45 -11.93 6.45 -5.57
C GLN A 45 -11.27 5.72 -6.74
N VAL A 46 -10.76 6.48 -7.70
CA VAL A 46 -9.99 5.96 -8.84
C VAL A 46 -8.50 6.11 -8.55
N TRP A 47 -7.75 5.05 -8.81
CA TRP A 47 -6.31 4.97 -8.56
C TRP A 47 -5.57 4.35 -9.74
N THR A 48 -4.30 4.71 -9.91
CA THR A 48 -3.36 3.89 -10.68
C THR A 48 -2.70 2.89 -9.76
N VAL A 49 -2.71 1.62 -10.15
CA VAL A 49 -1.94 0.51 -9.57
C VAL A 49 -0.68 0.34 -10.41
N VAL A 50 0.47 0.16 -9.77
CA VAL A 50 1.76 -0.06 -10.45
C VAL A 50 2.47 -1.24 -9.80
N ASP A 51 2.88 -2.19 -10.63
CA ASP A 51 3.79 -3.27 -10.25
C ASP A 51 4.81 -3.51 -11.36
N ASP A 52 6.08 -3.65 -10.99
CA ASP A 52 7.24 -3.74 -11.89
C ASP A 52 7.30 -2.68 -13.02
N ASP A 53 6.73 -3.01 -14.19
CA ASP A 53 6.70 -2.21 -15.42
C ASP A 53 5.30 -2.11 -16.04
N GLU A 54 4.28 -2.66 -15.38
CA GLU A 54 2.88 -2.58 -15.81
C GLU A 54 2.07 -1.68 -14.88
N PHE A 55 1.03 -1.07 -15.43
CA PHE A 55 0.10 -0.26 -14.66
C PHE A 55 -1.33 -0.49 -15.12
N CYS A 56 -2.25 -0.39 -14.18
CA CYS A 56 -3.68 -0.48 -14.43
C CYS A 56 -4.39 0.66 -13.70
N HIS A 57 -5.46 1.19 -14.26
CA HIS A 57 -6.36 2.06 -13.51
C HIS A 57 -7.41 1.21 -12.84
N VAL A 58 -7.77 1.54 -11.61
CA VAL A 58 -8.77 0.81 -10.85
C VAL A 58 -9.68 1.76 -10.11
N VAL A 59 -10.92 1.34 -9.85
CA VAL A 59 -11.80 1.99 -8.89
C VAL A 59 -11.94 1.12 -7.65
N ILE A 60 -11.80 1.73 -6.47
CA ILE A 60 -12.00 1.03 -5.19
C ILE A 60 -13.49 0.70 -5.06
N GLN A 61 -13.81 -0.58 -5.00
CA GLN A 61 -15.16 -1.07 -4.74
C GLN A 61 -15.46 -1.08 -3.23
N SER A 62 -14.53 -1.58 -2.43
CA SER A 62 -14.66 -1.66 -0.97
C SER A 62 -13.31 -1.60 -0.28
N VAL A 63 -13.32 -1.14 0.98
CA VAL A 63 -12.20 -1.24 1.91
C VAL A 63 -12.55 -2.34 2.92
N HIS A 64 -11.62 -3.27 3.15
CA HIS A 64 -11.84 -4.41 4.06
C HIS A 64 -11.78 -3.99 5.54
N GLU A 65 -12.11 -4.93 6.43
CA GLU A 65 -11.88 -4.75 7.87
C GLU A 65 -10.40 -4.55 8.18
N ASP A 66 -9.51 -5.29 7.50
CA ASP A 66 -8.10 -4.94 7.42
C ASP A 66 -7.94 -3.78 6.43
N PRO A 67 -7.65 -2.55 6.90
CA PRO A 67 -7.64 -1.36 6.04
C PRO A 67 -6.46 -1.34 5.05
N ARG A 68 -5.55 -2.33 5.15
CA ARG A 68 -4.42 -2.53 4.23
C ARG A 68 -4.82 -3.30 2.98
N ILE A 69 -6.08 -3.75 2.89
CA ILE A 69 -6.63 -4.49 1.75
C ILE A 69 -7.86 -3.75 1.21
N VAL A 70 -7.92 -3.63 -0.12
CA VAL A 70 -9.06 -3.04 -0.83
C VAL A 70 -9.49 -3.96 -1.97
N THR A 71 -10.80 -4.05 -2.19
CA THR A 71 -11.35 -4.67 -3.41
C THR A 71 -11.41 -3.60 -4.47
N VAL A 72 -10.87 -3.89 -5.66
CA VAL A 72 -10.82 -2.94 -6.77
C VAL A 72 -11.39 -3.56 -8.04
N VAL A 73 -11.96 -2.71 -8.88
CA VAL A 73 -12.44 -3.06 -10.22
C VAL A 73 -11.50 -2.43 -11.24
N PRO A 74 -10.91 -3.21 -12.17
CA PRO A 74 -10.06 -2.64 -13.22
C PRO A 74 -10.85 -1.73 -14.15
N MET A 75 -10.15 -0.70 -14.62
CA MET A 75 -10.63 0.30 -15.54
C MET A 75 -9.58 0.62 -16.62
N SER A 76 -10.05 1.07 -17.77
CA SER A 76 -9.18 1.52 -18.88
C SER A 76 -9.73 2.77 -19.53
N LEU A 77 -8.83 3.64 -19.99
CA LEU A 77 -9.15 4.78 -20.86
C LEU A 77 -9.23 4.36 -22.34
N ASP A 78 -8.75 3.17 -22.68
CA ASP A 78 -8.71 2.66 -24.03
C ASP A 78 -10.03 1.97 -24.40
N LEU A 79 -10.95 2.76 -24.98
CA LEU A 79 -12.28 2.29 -25.38
C LEU A 79 -12.26 1.18 -26.45
N GLU A 80 -11.14 0.98 -27.15
CA GLU A 80 -11.00 -0.13 -28.10
C GLU A 80 -10.85 -1.48 -27.39
N SER A 81 -10.67 -1.47 -26.07
CA SER A 81 -10.61 -2.68 -25.24
C SER A 81 -11.99 -3.12 -24.70
N GLU A 82 -13.08 -2.53 -25.20
CA GLU A 82 -14.44 -2.85 -24.77
C GLU A 82 -14.75 -4.33 -25.02
N THR A 83 -15.30 -5.00 -24.00
CA THR A 83 -15.72 -6.41 -24.07
C THR A 83 -17.16 -6.58 -23.59
N PRO A 84 -17.87 -7.66 -23.96
CA PRO A 84 -19.27 -7.87 -23.57
C PRO A 84 -19.57 -7.87 -22.06
N ASP A 85 -18.58 -8.22 -21.23
CA ASP A 85 -18.68 -8.22 -19.77
C ASP A 85 -18.32 -6.87 -19.14
N SER A 86 -17.85 -5.92 -19.93
CA SER A 86 -17.45 -4.60 -19.46
C SER A 86 -18.62 -3.62 -19.33
N LEU A 87 -18.42 -2.57 -18.53
CA LEU A 87 -19.27 -1.38 -18.48
C LEU A 87 -18.50 -0.21 -19.07
N VAL A 88 -19.10 0.45 -20.06
CA VAL A 88 -18.53 1.63 -20.70
C VAL A 88 -19.19 2.86 -20.13
N LEU A 89 -18.39 3.73 -19.52
CA LEU A 89 -18.80 5.01 -19.01
C LEU A 89 -18.42 6.07 -20.05
N MET A 90 -19.40 6.61 -20.79
CA MET A 90 -19.11 7.65 -21.79
C MET A 90 -18.83 9.03 -21.17
N THR A 91 -19.20 9.22 -19.91
CA THR A 91 -18.96 10.44 -19.15
C THR A 91 -18.69 10.08 -17.69
N GLY A 92 -17.92 10.90 -16.98
CA GLY A 92 -17.73 10.73 -15.54
C GLY A 92 -16.93 9.48 -15.14
N GLY A 93 -16.08 8.98 -16.05
CA GLY A 93 -15.14 7.90 -15.79
C GLY A 93 -13.84 8.40 -15.15
N ILE A 94 -12.71 7.80 -15.51
CA ILE A 94 -11.37 8.16 -14.99
C ILE A 94 -11.10 9.65 -15.29
N GLU A 95 -10.86 10.45 -14.24
CA GLU A 95 -10.68 11.92 -14.35
C GLU A 95 -11.80 12.64 -15.13
N GLY A 96 -12.99 12.05 -15.17
CA GLY A 96 -14.15 12.55 -15.92
C GLY A 96 -14.18 12.16 -17.41
N LEU A 97 -13.14 11.48 -17.91
CA LEU A 97 -13.04 11.01 -19.29
C LEU A 97 -13.89 9.74 -19.52
N PRO A 98 -14.22 9.43 -20.78
CA PRO A 98 -14.77 8.14 -21.13
C PRO A 98 -13.82 7.00 -20.71
N SER A 99 -14.38 5.93 -20.14
CA SER A 99 -13.58 4.79 -19.67
C SER A 99 -14.39 3.50 -19.65
N ILE A 100 -13.69 2.38 -19.69
CA ILE A 100 -14.25 1.05 -19.46
C ILE A 100 -13.97 0.61 -18.02
N ALA A 101 -14.88 -0.13 -17.41
CA ALA A 101 -14.66 -0.88 -16.18
C ALA A 101 -15.05 -2.35 -16.39
N TRP A 102 -14.37 -3.29 -15.73
CA TRP A 102 -14.73 -4.72 -15.75
C TRP A 102 -15.08 -5.22 -14.34
N PRO A 103 -16.33 -5.03 -13.88
CA PRO A 103 -16.74 -5.40 -12.51
C PRO A 103 -16.53 -6.87 -12.16
N ASP A 104 -16.64 -7.77 -13.14
CA ASP A 104 -16.46 -9.21 -12.93
C ASP A 104 -14.98 -9.60 -12.70
N LEU A 105 -14.04 -8.68 -12.97
CA LEU A 105 -12.62 -8.82 -12.67
C LEU A 105 -12.24 -8.16 -11.34
N ALA A 106 -13.20 -7.96 -10.42
CA ALA A 106 -12.90 -7.41 -9.11
C ALA A 106 -11.90 -8.29 -8.34
N LYS A 107 -10.88 -7.68 -7.73
CA LYS A 107 -9.84 -8.37 -6.96
C LYS A 107 -9.50 -7.62 -5.68
N ASP A 108 -9.10 -8.37 -4.66
CA ASP A 108 -8.51 -7.82 -3.45
C ASP A 108 -7.02 -7.57 -3.67
N ILE A 109 -6.56 -6.35 -3.42
CA ILE A 109 -5.15 -5.96 -3.53
C ILE A 109 -4.71 -5.21 -2.27
N PRO A 110 -3.42 -5.24 -1.92
CA PRO A 110 -2.95 -4.47 -0.78
C PRO A 110 -2.85 -2.98 -1.14
N THR A 111 -3.04 -2.10 -0.17
CA THR A 111 -3.02 -0.64 -0.42
C THR A 111 -1.66 -0.13 -0.89
N ARG A 112 -0.58 -0.85 -0.58
CA ARG A 112 0.80 -0.52 -0.98
C ARG A 112 1.02 -0.45 -2.49
N VAL A 113 0.20 -1.13 -3.30
CA VAL A 113 0.31 -1.11 -4.76
C VAL A 113 -0.42 0.07 -5.41
N LEU A 114 -1.26 0.79 -4.65
CA LEU A 114 -1.89 2.03 -5.12
C LEU A 114 -0.81 3.12 -5.17
N CYS A 115 -0.64 3.72 -6.35
CA CYS A 115 0.40 4.72 -6.60
C CYS A 115 -0.18 6.13 -6.67
N LYS A 116 -1.15 6.35 -7.55
CA LYS A 116 -1.62 7.70 -7.88
C LYS A 116 -3.15 7.83 -7.79
N PRO A 117 -3.69 8.74 -6.95
CA PRO A 117 -5.12 9.00 -6.90
C PRO A 117 -5.59 9.89 -8.06
N LEU A 118 -6.51 9.37 -8.87
CA LEU A 118 -7.05 10.02 -10.07
C LEU A 118 -8.40 10.72 -9.83
N GLY A 119 -9.01 10.53 -8.65
CA GLY A 119 -10.23 11.24 -8.28
C GLY A 119 -11.33 10.29 -7.81
N MET A 120 -12.58 10.66 -8.06
CA MET A 120 -13.77 9.95 -7.60
C MET A 120 -14.75 9.75 -8.75
N ILE A 121 -15.30 8.54 -8.87
CA ILE A 121 -16.53 8.30 -9.63
C ILE A 121 -17.70 8.82 -8.80
N ASP A 122 -18.67 9.46 -9.45
CA ASP A 122 -19.88 9.91 -8.76
C ASP A 122 -20.69 8.73 -8.20
N LYS A 123 -21.51 8.99 -7.19
CA LYS A 123 -22.22 7.94 -6.46
C LYS A 123 -23.15 7.11 -7.35
N GLN A 124 -23.79 7.71 -8.36
CA GLN A 124 -24.72 6.99 -9.22
C GLN A 124 -23.97 6.05 -10.16
N ARG A 125 -22.92 6.52 -10.84
CA ARG A 125 -22.09 5.68 -11.72
C ARG A 125 -21.32 4.63 -10.94
N PHE A 126 -20.81 4.96 -9.76
CA PHE A 126 -20.15 4.00 -8.90
C PHE A 126 -21.10 2.87 -8.49
N ALA A 127 -22.36 3.18 -8.15
CA ALA A 127 -23.35 2.15 -7.85
C ALA A 127 -23.62 1.23 -9.05
N LEU A 128 -23.59 1.75 -10.29
CA LEU A 128 -23.72 0.94 -11.49
C LEU A 128 -22.53 -0.02 -11.66
N ILE A 129 -21.30 0.46 -11.46
CA ILE A 129 -20.09 -0.37 -11.48
C ILE A 129 -20.17 -1.45 -10.40
N ALA A 130 -20.44 -1.05 -9.15
CA ALA A 130 -20.44 -1.96 -8.00
C ALA A 130 -21.50 -3.05 -8.09
N ASN A 131 -22.61 -2.80 -8.78
CA ASN A 131 -23.67 -3.78 -9.02
C ASN A 131 -23.57 -4.47 -10.40
N ASN A 132 -22.54 -4.17 -11.18
CA ASN A 132 -22.35 -4.64 -12.55
C ASN A 132 -23.60 -4.42 -13.47
N MET A 133 -24.18 -3.22 -13.44
CA MET A 133 -25.41 -2.88 -14.15
C MET A 133 -25.22 -1.70 -15.12
N PRO A 134 -25.76 -1.76 -16.35
CA PRO A 134 -25.80 -0.60 -17.23
C PRO A 134 -26.85 0.42 -16.74
N GLY A 135 -26.74 1.66 -17.21
CA GLY A 135 -27.66 2.74 -16.87
C GLY A 135 -27.61 3.88 -17.88
N GLU A 136 -28.53 3.86 -18.85
CA GLU A 136 -28.58 4.83 -19.96
C GLU A 136 -28.70 6.28 -19.48
N ASN A 137 -29.48 6.51 -18.41
CA ASN A 137 -29.64 7.83 -17.78
C ASN A 137 -28.33 8.44 -17.26
N PHE A 138 -27.29 7.62 -17.11
CA PHE A 138 -25.95 8.03 -16.65
C PHE A 138 -24.88 7.83 -17.72
N SER A 139 -25.29 7.55 -18.96
CA SER A 139 -24.41 7.25 -20.10
C SER A 139 -23.46 6.08 -19.82
N VAL A 140 -23.95 5.07 -19.07
CA VAL A 140 -23.24 3.81 -18.82
C VAL A 140 -23.94 2.70 -19.59
N TYR A 141 -23.22 2.01 -20.47
CA TYR A 141 -23.78 0.92 -21.27
C TYR A 141 -22.91 -0.34 -21.18
N ARG A 142 -23.49 -1.49 -21.53
CA ARG A 142 -22.78 -2.77 -21.58
C ARG A 142 -21.87 -2.80 -22.80
N GLY A 143 -20.62 -3.21 -22.60
CA GLY A 143 -19.69 -3.33 -23.70
C GLY A 143 -20.17 -4.29 -24.80
N ARG A 144 -19.59 -4.16 -25.99
CA ARG A 144 -19.93 -4.91 -27.19
C ARG A 144 -18.76 -5.79 -27.60
N GLU A 145 -19.09 -6.84 -28.34
CA GLU A 145 -18.09 -7.61 -29.08
C GLU A 145 -17.66 -6.79 -30.31
N LEU A 146 -16.34 -6.64 -30.51
CA LEU A 146 -15.78 -5.88 -31.62
C LEU A 146 -15.37 -6.83 -32.76
N ASP A 147 -16.27 -6.97 -33.74
CA ASP A 147 -16.21 -7.97 -34.81
C ASP A 147 -14.96 -7.91 -35.73
N GLU A 148 -14.22 -6.79 -35.78
CA GLU A 148 -13.09 -6.63 -36.72
C GLU A 148 -11.70 -6.86 -36.11
N PHE A 149 -11.56 -6.94 -34.77
CA PHE A 149 -10.27 -7.08 -34.07
C PHE A 149 -10.31 -7.88 -32.76
N GLY A 150 -11.35 -8.71 -32.53
CA GLY A 150 -11.64 -9.45 -31.28
C GLY A 150 -10.61 -10.47 -30.76
N PHE A 151 -9.32 -10.29 -31.06
CA PHE A 151 -8.22 -10.88 -30.30
C PHE A 151 -7.49 -9.83 -29.45
N LEU A 152 -7.42 -8.57 -29.89
CA LEU A 152 -6.67 -7.52 -29.19
C LEU A 152 -7.35 -7.01 -27.91
N PRO A 153 -8.68 -6.76 -27.88
CA PRO A 153 -9.40 -6.37 -26.66
C PRO A 153 -9.32 -7.43 -25.56
N GLU A 154 -9.53 -8.70 -25.92
CA GLU A 154 -9.54 -9.86 -25.04
C GLU A 154 -8.15 -10.09 -24.44
N MET A 155 -7.09 -10.00 -25.26
CA MET A 155 -5.71 -10.08 -24.77
C MET A 155 -5.36 -8.94 -23.80
N LYS A 156 -5.88 -7.72 -24.01
CA LYS A 156 -5.66 -6.62 -23.06
C LYS A 156 -6.41 -6.86 -21.74
N ARG A 157 -7.66 -7.33 -21.81
CA ARG A 157 -8.46 -7.71 -20.64
C ARG A 157 -7.79 -8.83 -19.83
N GLU A 158 -7.31 -9.87 -20.50
CA GLU A 158 -6.59 -10.99 -19.87
C GLU A 158 -5.32 -10.52 -19.17
N ARG A 159 -4.51 -9.69 -19.84
CA ARG A 159 -3.31 -9.07 -19.23
C ARG A 159 -3.64 -8.22 -18.00
N ILE A 160 -4.76 -7.50 -18.00
CA ILE A 160 -5.21 -6.75 -16.83
C ILE A 160 -5.62 -7.68 -15.68
N ASP A 161 -6.30 -8.80 -15.97
CA ASP A 161 -6.68 -9.79 -14.95
C ASP A 161 -5.44 -10.47 -14.36
N ASP A 162 -4.48 -10.88 -15.19
CA ASP A 162 -3.20 -11.46 -14.77
C ASP A 162 -2.41 -10.47 -13.90
N PHE A 163 -2.29 -9.21 -14.33
CA PHE A 163 -1.62 -8.16 -13.55
C PHE A 163 -2.27 -7.94 -12.18
N LEU A 164 -3.60 -7.87 -12.12
CA LEU A 164 -4.31 -7.72 -10.84
C LEU A 164 -4.25 -8.98 -9.99
N TYR A 165 -4.16 -10.16 -10.60
CA TYR A 165 -3.92 -11.41 -9.90
C TYR A 165 -2.55 -11.38 -9.20
N ASP A 166 -1.49 -10.97 -9.90
CA ASP A 166 -0.16 -10.83 -9.31
C ASP A 166 -0.14 -9.80 -8.17
N CYS A 167 -0.81 -8.65 -8.36
CA CYS A 167 -1.02 -7.68 -7.28
C CYS A 167 -1.76 -8.28 -6.07
N SER A 168 -2.78 -9.13 -6.32
CA SER A 168 -3.55 -9.78 -5.25
C SER A 168 -2.70 -10.76 -4.42
N MET A 169 -1.72 -11.41 -5.06
CA MET A 169 -0.80 -12.30 -4.37
C MET A 169 0.06 -11.57 -3.33
N GLN A 170 0.30 -10.26 -3.50
CA GLN A 170 1.01 -9.44 -2.53
C GLN A 170 0.24 -9.27 -1.21
N CYS A 171 -1.08 -9.53 -1.16
CA CYS A 171 -1.82 -9.59 0.10
C CYS A 171 -1.22 -10.64 1.07
N ASN A 172 -0.63 -11.72 0.54
CA ASN A 172 0.02 -12.75 1.37
C ASN A 172 1.33 -12.29 2.01
N LEU A 173 1.88 -11.15 1.57
CA LEU A 173 3.08 -10.53 2.14
C LEU A 173 2.73 -9.62 3.33
N LEU A 174 1.45 -9.32 3.56
CA LEU A 174 1.04 -8.51 4.69
C LEU A 174 1.31 -9.27 6.00
N THR A 175 2.07 -8.62 6.89
CA THR A 175 2.26 -9.15 8.25
C THR A 175 0.92 -9.21 8.98
N THR A 176 0.66 -10.27 9.73
CA THR A 176 -0.56 -10.41 10.54
C THR A 176 -0.67 -9.28 11.56
N LEU A 177 -1.83 -8.63 11.64
CA LEU A 177 -2.08 -7.60 12.65
C LEU A 177 -2.14 -8.26 14.04
N PRO A 178 -1.39 -7.75 15.03
CA PRO A 178 -1.46 -8.29 16.38
C PRO A 178 -2.77 -7.88 17.04
N SER A 179 -3.34 -8.78 17.86
CA SER A 179 -4.50 -8.43 18.66
C SER A 179 -4.13 -7.43 19.77
N ILE A 180 -5.14 -6.74 20.32
CA ILE A 180 -4.96 -5.84 21.46
C ILE A 180 -4.36 -6.58 22.68
N SER A 181 -4.71 -7.84 22.91
CA SER A 181 -4.12 -8.63 24.00
C SER A 181 -2.65 -8.95 23.74
N ASP A 182 -2.32 -9.40 22.52
CA ASP A 182 -0.94 -9.75 22.17
C ASP A 182 0.00 -8.56 22.35
N ARG A 183 -0.46 -7.36 21.97
CA ARG A 183 0.32 -6.14 22.16
C ARG A 183 0.55 -5.82 23.63
N ARG A 184 -0.48 -5.91 24.47
CA ARG A 184 -0.36 -5.60 25.91
C ARG A 184 0.59 -6.57 26.59
N ASP A 185 0.53 -7.83 26.21
CA ASP A 185 1.41 -8.84 26.78
C ASP A 185 2.83 -8.70 26.23
N GLY A 186 3.00 -8.43 24.94
CA GLY A 186 4.28 -8.06 24.33
C GLY A 186 4.98 -6.90 25.04
N GLN A 187 4.27 -5.81 25.33
CA GLN A 187 4.82 -4.66 26.07
C GLN A 187 5.28 -5.03 27.49
N LYS A 188 4.49 -5.85 28.22
CA LYS A 188 4.89 -6.32 29.55
C LYS A 188 6.15 -7.18 29.48
N ILE A 189 6.24 -8.05 28.47
CA ILE A 189 7.39 -8.91 28.24
C ILE A 189 8.61 -8.05 27.90
N GLN A 190 8.47 -7.07 27.00
CA GLN A 190 9.53 -6.14 26.61
C GLN A 190 10.12 -5.42 27.83
N VAL A 191 9.27 -4.90 28.74
CA VAL A 191 9.72 -4.27 30.00
C VAL A 191 10.49 -5.25 30.89
N ARG A 192 10.06 -6.52 30.95
CA ARG A 192 10.75 -7.56 31.71
C ARG A 192 12.12 -7.89 31.09
N ILE A 193 12.20 -7.98 29.76
CA ILE A 193 13.46 -8.20 29.03
C ILE A 193 14.41 -7.04 29.27
N CYS A 194 13.96 -5.80 29.09
CA CYS A 194 14.77 -4.60 29.32
C CYS A 194 15.36 -4.59 30.75
N ARG A 195 14.55 -4.91 31.76
CA ARG A 195 15.02 -5.00 33.15
C ARG A 195 16.08 -6.10 33.33
N PHE A 196 15.83 -7.28 32.76
CA PHE A 196 16.78 -8.39 32.81
C PHE A 196 18.13 -8.00 32.18
N LEU A 197 18.11 -7.36 31.01
CA LEU A 197 19.33 -6.91 30.32
C LEU A 197 20.14 -5.90 31.14
N MET A 198 19.47 -5.00 31.86
CA MET A 198 20.14 -4.06 32.77
C MET A 198 20.74 -4.78 33.98
N GLU A 199 19.94 -5.62 34.66
CA GLU A 199 20.32 -6.20 35.95
C GLU A 199 21.31 -7.37 35.82
N GLN A 200 21.14 -8.22 34.81
CA GLN A 200 21.87 -9.48 34.66
C GLN A 200 22.93 -9.42 33.56
N CYS A 201 22.74 -8.58 32.54
CA CYS A 201 23.72 -8.39 31.47
C CYS A 201 24.55 -7.11 31.62
N GLY A 202 24.26 -6.29 32.64
CA GLY A 202 25.01 -5.06 32.93
C GLY A 202 24.91 -3.99 31.84
N MET A 203 23.90 -4.08 30.97
CA MET A 203 23.70 -3.12 29.88
C MET A 203 23.29 -1.75 30.45
N SER A 204 23.70 -0.69 29.76
CA SER A 204 23.16 0.63 30.05
C SER A 204 21.65 0.63 29.77
N ARG A 205 20.90 1.53 30.42
CA ARG A 205 19.45 1.65 30.19
C ARG A 205 19.12 1.84 28.70
N SER A 206 19.88 2.70 28.02
CA SER A 206 19.66 2.98 26.60
C SER A 206 19.92 1.75 25.72
N ASP A 207 20.95 0.97 26.03
CA ASP A 207 21.27 -0.23 25.24
C ASP A 207 20.28 -1.35 25.52
N ALA A 208 19.84 -1.49 26.77
CA ALA A 208 18.83 -2.47 27.17
C ALA A 208 17.45 -2.17 26.56
N GLU A 209 17.05 -0.89 26.49
CA GLU A 209 15.81 -0.47 25.83
C GLU A 209 15.86 -0.86 24.33
N ALA A 210 16.93 -0.47 23.62
CA ALA A 210 17.11 -0.81 22.20
C ALA A 210 17.20 -2.33 21.95
N ALA A 211 17.88 -3.07 22.82
CA ALA A 211 18.02 -4.51 22.76
C ALA A 211 16.70 -5.24 23.01
N SER A 212 15.84 -4.71 23.89
CA SER A 212 14.53 -5.30 24.18
C SER A 212 13.53 -5.20 23.02
N GLU A 213 13.69 -4.21 22.14
CA GLU A 213 12.89 -4.02 20.92
C GLU A 213 13.23 -5.03 19.81
N ARG A 214 14.41 -5.67 19.90
CA ARG A 214 14.91 -6.65 18.94
C ARG A 214 15.50 -7.86 19.66
N SER A 215 14.74 -8.37 20.62
CA SER A 215 15.16 -9.44 21.53
C SER A 215 15.57 -10.75 20.85
N THR A 216 15.08 -11.05 19.65
CA THR A 216 15.46 -12.21 18.83
C THR A 216 16.79 -12.02 18.09
N GLN A 217 17.24 -10.77 17.92
CA GLN A 217 18.50 -10.42 17.25
C GLN A 217 19.66 -10.22 18.24
N LEU A 218 19.45 -10.53 19.52
CA LEU A 218 20.51 -10.46 20.52
C LEU A 218 21.64 -11.45 20.22
N ASN A 219 22.84 -11.12 20.69
CA ASN A 219 23.95 -12.06 20.58
C ASN A 219 23.62 -13.38 21.31
N LYS A 220 24.23 -14.46 20.83
CA LYS A 220 23.93 -15.83 21.28
C LYS A 220 24.02 -15.99 22.81
N GLU A 221 25.04 -15.40 23.44
CA GLU A 221 25.23 -15.49 24.89
C GLU A 221 24.10 -14.81 25.67
N THR A 222 23.65 -13.64 25.24
CA THR A 222 22.57 -12.88 25.89
C THR A 222 21.23 -13.59 25.69
N LEU A 223 21.00 -14.12 24.49
CA LEU A 223 19.79 -14.87 24.17
C LEU A 223 19.70 -16.18 25.00
N GLU A 224 20.81 -16.92 25.15
CA GLU A 224 20.88 -18.10 26.02
C GLU A 224 20.60 -17.75 27.49
N LYS A 225 21.10 -16.61 27.99
CA LYS A 225 20.81 -16.13 29.35
C LYS A 225 19.33 -15.81 29.55
N LEU A 226 18.70 -15.15 28.58
CA LEU A 226 17.25 -14.87 28.61
C LEU A 226 16.43 -16.17 28.67
N LEU A 227 16.70 -17.11 27.77
CA LEU A 227 15.98 -18.39 27.73
C LEU A 227 16.18 -19.19 29.03
N THR A 228 17.40 -19.23 29.58
CA THR A 228 17.69 -19.93 30.84
C THR A 228 17.02 -19.26 32.05
N SER A 229 16.73 -17.96 31.97
CA SER A 229 16.03 -17.22 33.02
C SER A 229 14.49 -17.36 33.00
N GLY A 230 13.96 -18.16 32.06
CA GLY A 230 12.53 -18.49 32.00
C GLY A 230 11.72 -17.65 31.01
N PHE A 231 12.35 -16.97 30.05
CA PHE A 231 11.65 -16.44 28.87
C PHE A 231 11.51 -17.52 27.82
N GLU A 232 10.33 -17.63 27.21
CA GLU A 232 10.14 -18.53 26.07
C GLU A 232 10.47 -17.84 24.75
N VAL A 233 10.75 -18.60 23.70
CA VAL A 233 11.02 -18.04 22.36
C VAL A 233 9.82 -17.21 21.86
N ASP A 234 8.60 -17.63 22.19
CA ASP A 234 7.39 -16.90 21.82
C ASP A 234 7.22 -15.61 22.63
N ASP A 235 7.77 -15.52 23.84
CA ASP A 235 7.82 -14.26 24.59
C ASP A 235 8.68 -13.23 23.85
N LEU A 236 9.85 -13.65 23.35
CA LEU A 236 10.74 -12.78 22.58
C LEU A 236 10.05 -12.25 21.32
N LYS A 237 9.34 -13.11 20.58
CA LYS A 237 8.56 -12.69 19.40
C LYS A 237 7.44 -11.71 19.76
N LYS A 238 6.73 -11.95 20.88
CA LYS A 238 5.68 -11.05 21.36
C LYS A 238 6.23 -9.67 21.74
N ALA A 239 7.44 -9.61 22.29
CA ALA A 239 8.09 -8.35 22.65
C ALA A 239 8.44 -7.49 21.43
N GLU A 240 8.62 -8.10 20.26
CA GLU A 240 8.95 -7.42 18.99
C GLU A 240 7.73 -7.03 18.16
N LEU A 241 6.51 -7.32 18.63
CA LEU A 241 5.29 -7.00 17.88
C LEU A 241 5.14 -5.49 17.68
N LEU A 242 5.07 -5.09 16.41
CA LEU A 242 4.81 -3.71 16.02
C LEU A 242 3.34 -3.33 16.29
N PRO A 243 3.05 -2.07 16.62
CA PRO A 243 1.68 -1.61 16.77
C PRO A 243 0.88 -1.78 15.48
N GLU A 244 -0.37 -2.26 15.60
CA GLU A 244 -1.32 -2.36 14.49
C GLU A 244 -1.41 -1.04 13.69
N SER A 245 -1.55 0.10 14.37
CA SER A 245 -1.57 1.42 13.74
C SER A 245 -0.36 1.71 12.84
N LEU A 246 0.83 1.22 13.20
CA LEU A 246 2.05 1.42 12.42
C LEU A 246 2.07 0.47 11.22
N LEU A 247 1.70 -0.80 11.45
CA LEU A 247 1.57 -1.79 10.38
C LEU A 247 0.49 -1.40 9.36
N CYS A 248 -0.54 -0.65 9.76
CA CYS A 248 -1.52 -0.09 8.83
C CYS A 248 -1.00 1.17 8.13
N GLU A 249 -0.34 2.08 8.83
CA GLU A 249 0.18 3.32 8.24
C GLU A 249 1.31 3.10 7.24
N ILE A 250 2.19 2.12 7.50
CA ILE A 250 3.33 1.86 6.60
C ILE A 250 2.88 1.39 5.22
N GLU A 251 1.69 0.77 5.13
CA GLU A 251 1.09 0.25 3.90
C GLU A 251 0.31 1.31 3.11
N LEU A 252 0.21 2.54 3.63
CA LEU A 252 -0.53 3.60 2.95
C LEU A 252 0.23 4.08 1.70
N PRO A 253 -0.48 4.43 0.62
CA PRO A 253 0.14 4.94 -0.61
C PRO A 253 1.08 6.13 -0.41
N ILE A 254 0.76 7.00 0.55
CA ILE A 254 1.57 8.19 0.87
C ILE A 254 2.98 7.86 1.38
N VAL A 255 3.21 6.65 1.86
CA VAL A 255 4.50 6.20 2.40
C VAL A 255 5.37 5.54 1.32
N ARG A 256 4.78 5.15 0.18
CA ARG A 256 5.43 4.35 -0.87
C ARG A 256 6.80 4.89 -1.30
N GLU A 257 6.90 6.18 -1.67
CA GLU A 257 8.18 6.78 -2.08
C GLU A 257 9.26 6.68 -0.99
N THR A 258 8.85 6.71 0.28
CA THR A 258 9.78 6.57 1.40
C THR A 258 10.26 5.13 1.55
N VAL A 259 9.38 4.15 1.33
CA VAL A 259 9.74 2.73 1.33
C VAL A 259 10.66 2.39 0.16
N GLU A 260 10.36 2.90 -1.03
CA GLU A 260 11.16 2.70 -2.24
C GLU A 260 12.59 3.25 -2.05
N ALA A 261 12.71 4.48 -1.52
CA ALA A 261 14.02 5.06 -1.20
C ALA A 261 14.79 4.20 -0.18
N TYR A 262 14.10 3.73 0.87
CA TYR A 262 14.71 2.86 1.89
C TYR A 262 15.15 1.50 1.32
N ALA A 263 14.36 0.91 0.42
CA ALA A 263 14.67 -0.35 -0.25
C ALA A 263 15.91 -0.23 -1.15
N GLN A 264 16.07 0.90 -1.85
CA GLN A 264 17.26 1.17 -2.67
C GLN A 264 18.55 1.24 -1.84
N GLU A 265 18.47 1.79 -0.63
CA GLU A 265 19.59 1.88 0.31
C GLU A 265 19.85 0.54 1.04
N ASN A 266 18.83 -0.32 1.14
CA ASN A 266 18.88 -1.59 1.86
C ASN A 266 18.38 -2.77 0.99
N PRO A 267 19.07 -3.09 -0.12
CA PRO A 267 18.59 -4.08 -1.10
C PRO A 267 18.50 -5.52 -0.56
N GLN A 268 19.14 -5.80 0.57
CA GLN A 268 19.10 -7.10 1.25
C GLN A 268 17.81 -7.34 2.06
N ASN A 269 16.97 -6.33 2.26
CA ASN A 269 15.75 -6.46 3.04
C ASN A 269 14.65 -7.16 2.23
N ALA A 270 14.17 -8.30 2.73
CA ALA A 270 13.14 -9.09 2.06
C ALA A 270 11.77 -8.39 2.02
N ASP A 271 11.44 -7.60 3.05
CA ASP A 271 10.27 -6.72 3.06
C ASP A 271 10.66 -5.32 3.59
N PRO A 272 10.87 -4.34 2.71
CA PRO A 272 11.28 -3.00 3.11
C PRO A 272 10.20 -2.25 3.91
N TYR A 273 8.91 -2.61 3.79
CA TYR A 273 7.84 -2.00 4.59
C TYR A 273 8.02 -2.36 6.07
N VAL A 274 8.15 -3.65 6.37
CA VAL A 274 8.31 -4.12 7.76
C VAL A 274 9.62 -3.63 8.36
N SER A 275 10.73 -3.68 7.63
CA SER A 275 12.03 -3.19 8.11
C SER A 275 12.00 -1.69 8.42
N LEU A 276 11.41 -0.87 7.55
CA LEU A 276 11.22 0.56 7.79
C LEU A 276 10.32 0.83 9.00
N ALA A 277 9.24 0.05 9.17
CA ALA A 277 8.37 0.15 10.32
C ALA A 277 9.11 -0.19 11.63
N GLN A 278 9.96 -1.23 11.64
CA GLN A 278 10.79 -1.58 12.80
C GLN A 278 11.77 -0.47 13.17
N GLU A 279 12.41 0.17 12.19
CA GLU A 279 13.29 1.33 12.44
C GLU A 279 12.49 2.53 12.96
N ALA A 280 11.36 2.86 12.34
CA ALA A 280 10.50 3.96 12.77
C ALA A 280 9.98 3.74 14.21
N TYR A 281 9.63 2.50 14.57
CA TYR A 281 9.21 2.14 15.92
C TYR A 281 10.32 2.36 16.95
N GLY A 282 11.54 1.91 16.67
CA GLY A 282 12.69 2.12 17.58
C GLY A 282 13.08 3.60 17.74
N LEU A 283 12.82 4.44 16.74
CA LEU A 283 12.95 5.90 16.89
C LEU A 283 11.86 6.49 17.78
N ALA A 284 10.65 5.96 17.67
CA ALA A 284 9.48 6.43 18.40
C ALA A 284 9.49 6.04 19.87
N ALA A 285 10.24 5.02 20.31
CA ALA A 285 10.29 4.58 21.71
C ALA A 285 10.67 5.70 22.72
N ARG A 286 11.14 6.86 22.24
CA ARG A 286 11.37 8.08 23.04
C ARG A 286 10.11 8.93 23.27
N HIS A 287 9.02 8.66 22.56
CA HIS A 287 7.76 9.41 22.59
C HIS A 287 6.57 8.43 22.53
N ALA A 288 5.72 8.40 23.56
CA ALA A 288 4.54 7.53 23.59
C ALA A 288 3.60 7.84 22.40
N LYS A 289 3.74 7.07 21.32
CA LYS A 289 2.92 7.13 20.11
C LYS A 289 2.18 5.82 19.96
N SER A 290 0.87 5.87 19.74
CA SER A 290 0.07 4.65 19.70
C SER A 290 -1.17 4.72 18.82
N HIS A 291 -1.42 5.86 18.16
CA HIS A 291 -2.60 6.06 17.33
C HIS A 291 -2.23 6.18 15.85
N PHE A 292 -3.20 5.84 15.01
CA PHE A 292 -3.13 6.08 13.57
C PHE A 292 -3.06 7.59 13.30
N GLY A 293 -2.12 8.02 12.46
CA GLY A 293 -1.69 9.40 12.20
C GLY A 293 -0.39 9.80 12.93
N ASP A 294 0.08 9.05 13.93
CA ASP A 294 1.25 9.44 14.75
C ASP A 294 2.60 9.06 14.11
N TRP A 295 2.59 8.08 13.19
CA TRP A 295 3.81 7.44 12.67
C TRP A 295 4.43 8.16 11.48
N ALA A 296 3.63 8.92 10.72
CA ALA A 296 4.09 9.65 9.53
C ALA A 296 5.32 10.54 9.75
N ALA A 297 5.53 11.09 10.95
CA ALA A 297 6.72 11.88 11.27
C ALA A 297 7.96 11.01 11.54
N GLU A 298 7.81 9.83 12.17
CA GLU A 298 8.94 8.94 12.48
C GLU A 298 9.40 8.20 11.22
N ILE A 299 8.47 7.75 10.38
CA ILE A 299 8.75 7.15 9.07
C ILE A 299 9.60 8.12 8.24
N ARG A 300 9.22 9.41 8.21
CA ARG A 300 10.01 10.46 7.53
C ARG A 300 11.39 10.70 8.13
N LYS A 301 11.57 10.55 9.45
CA LYS A 301 12.89 10.71 10.08
C LYS A 301 13.85 9.59 9.70
N VAL A 302 13.37 8.36 9.52
CA VAL A 302 14.22 7.25 9.05
C VAL A 302 14.82 7.60 7.68
N ARG A 303 13.99 8.09 6.76
CA ARG A 303 14.44 8.58 5.44
C ARG A 303 15.57 9.61 5.53
N ILE A 304 15.42 10.62 6.41
CA ILE A 304 16.41 11.69 6.56
C ILE A 304 17.76 11.14 7.07
N ARG A 305 17.76 10.08 7.89
CA ARG A 305 19.01 9.50 8.43
C ARG A 305 19.84 8.76 7.39
N HIS A 306 19.20 8.14 6.40
CA HIS A 306 19.90 7.39 5.36
C HIS A 306 20.33 8.27 4.17
N HIS A 307 19.85 9.52 4.09
CA HIS A 307 20.27 10.53 3.11
C HIS A 307 21.42 11.47 3.59
N VAL A 308 22.16 11.11 4.64
CA VAL A 308 23.36 11.85 5.13
C VAL A 308 24.65 11.09 4.82
#